data_AF-A0A1X7M454-F1
#
_entry.id   AF-A0A1X7M454-F1
#
_cell.length_a   1.000
_cell.length_b   1.000
_cell.length_c   1.000
_cell.angle_alpha   90.00
_cell.angle_beta   90.00
_cell.angle_gamma   90.00
#
_symmetry.space_group_name_H-M   'P 1'
#
loop_
_entity.id
_entity.type
_entity.pdbx_description
1 polymer ?
#
loop_
_entity_poly.entity_id
_entity_poly.type
_entity_poly.pdbx_seq_one_letter_code
_entity_poly.pdbx_strand_id
1 'polypeptide(L)'
;MYLRPDEVARVLEKSGFTMDVVTAKTYGYRRGENYVYVNRDARMGRTALIIHPTLRERSQSLAEPASEMKTCDHYQQFPLYLAGETHEHYGIPHGFSSRIALERYLTGLFGESE
;
A
#
# COMPACT_ATOMS: atom_id res chain seq x y z
N MET A 1 -10.95 14.85 -2.19
CA MET A 1 -10.82 14.10 -0.92
C MET A 1 -10.21 12.74 -1.23
N TYR A 2 -9.31 12.20 -0.41
CA TYR A 2 -8.72 10.87 -0.63
C TYR A 2 -9.53 9.79 0.09
N LEU A 3 -9.43 8.54 -0.39
CA LEU A 3 -10.00 7.37 0.25
C LEU A 3 -9.38 7.16 1.62
N ARG A 4 -10.22 6.95 2.64
CA ARG A 4 -9.75 6.60 3.98
C ARG A 4 -9.21 5.17 4.02
N PRO A 5 -8.38 4.81 5.02
CA PRO A 5 -7.81 3.47 5.16
C PRO A 5 -8.85 2.35 5.05
N ASP A 6 -10.01 2.50 5.69
CA ASP A 6 -11.09 1.50 5.63
C ASP A 6 -11.70 1.35 4.23
N GLU A 7 -11.69 2.41 3.42
CA GLU A 7 -12.16 2.34 2.04
C GLU A 7 -11.13 1.68 1.13
N VAL A 8 -9.85 1.92 1.35
CA VAL A 8 -8.75 1.24 0.64
C VAL A 8 -8.79 -0.26 0.96
N ALA A 9 -8.95 -0.63 2.23
CA ALA A 9 -9.11 -2.00 2.70
C ALA A 9 -10.24 -2.75 1.96
N ARG A 10 -11.43 -2.14 1.87
CA ARG A 10 -12.56 -2.73 1.14
C ARG A 10 -12.30 -2.93 -0.35
N VAL A 11 -11.57 -2.02 -0.98
CA VAL A 11 -11.21 -2.15 -2.41
C VAL A 11 -10.19 -3.27 -2.60
N LEU A 12 -9.20 -3.40 -1.70
CA LEU A 12 -8.24 -4.50 -1.73
C LEU A 12 -8.95 -5.86 -1.63
N GLU A 13 -9.88 -6.01 -0.69
CA GLU A 13 -10.69 -7.23 -0.53
C GLU A 13 -11.48 -7.55 -1.80
N LYS A 14 -12.13 -6.54 -2.40
CA LYS A 14 -12.84 -6.69 -3.67
C LYS A 14 -11.90 -7.06 -4.83
N SER A 15 -10.65 -6.62 -4.80
CA SER A 15 -9.62 -6.95 -5.80
C SER A 15 -8.88 -8.28 -5.51
N GLY A 16 -9.42 -9.12 -4.64
CA GLY A 16 -8.90 -10.45 -4.33
C GLY A 16 -7.72 -10.48 -3.37
N PHE A 17 -7.39 -9.36 -2.73
CA PHE A 17 -6.42 -9.39 -1.62
C PHE A 17 -7.10 -9.91 -0.36
N THR A 18 -6.38 -10.75 0.37
CA THR A 18 -6.78 -11.28 1.66
C THR A 18 -6.04 -10.56 2.76
N MET A 19 -6.74 -10.25 3.85
CA MET A 19 -6.12 -9.66 5.04
C MET A 19 -5.22 -10.71 5.69
N ASP A 20 -3.95 -10.36 5.90
CA ASP A 20 -2.91 -11.26 6.43
C ASP A 20 -2.48 -10.85 7.83
N VAL A 21 -2.22 -9.55 8.05
CA VAL A 21 -1.75 -9.02 9.34
C VAL A 21 -2.60 -7.83 9.75
N VAL A 22 -2.95 -7.75 11.03
CA VAL A 22 -3.62 -6.59 11.62
C VAL A 22 -2.82 -6.09 12.80
N THR A 23 -2.44 -4.82 12.74
CA THR A 23 -1.75 -4.13 13.83
C THR A 23 -2.45 -2.81 14.13
N ALA A 24 -2.06 -2.13 15.20
CA ALA A 24 -2.60 -0.81 15.53
C ALA A 24 -2.38 0.23 14.41
N LYS A 25 -1.25 0.15 13.68
CA LYS A 25 -0.87 1.14 12.65
C LYS A 25 -1.16 0.70 11.22
N THR A 26 -1.28 -0.60 10.94
CA THR A 26 -1.44 -1.10 9.57
C THR A 26 -2.26 -2.37 9.43
N TYR A 27 -2.91 -2.53 8.28
CA TYR A 27 -3.41 -3.81 7.79
C TYR A 27 -2.50 -4.31 6.67
N GLY A 28 -1.94 -5.50 6.81
CA GLY A 28 -1.23 -6.20 5.74
C GLY A 28 -2.19 -6.99 4.89
N TYR A 29 -2.05 -6.88 3.57
CA TYR A 29 -2.90 -7.54 2.58
C TYR A 29 -2.05 -8.30 1.57
N ARG A 30 -2.48 -9.51 1.22
CA ARG A 30 -1.76 -10.42 0.34
C ARG A 30 -2.64 -10.97 -0.79
N ARG A 31 -2.09 -11.03 -1.99
CA ARG A 31 -2.69 -11.69 -3.17
C ARG A 31 -1.63 -12.47 -3.93
N GLY A 32 -1.57 -13.79 -3.70
CA GLY A 32 -0.47 -14.62 -4.17
C GLY A 32 0.86 -14.14 -3.55
N GLU A 33 1.83 -13.80 -4.41
CA GLU A 33 3.12 -13.23 -3.99
C GLU A 33 3.09 -11.71 -3.78
N ASN A 34 1.99 -11.06 -4.15
CA ASN A 34 1.88 -9.60 -4.02
C ASN A 34 1.47 -9.22 -2.60
N TYR A 35 2.23 -8.31 -2.00
CA TYR A 35 1.99 -7.81 -0.65
C TYR A 35 1.88 -6.29 -0.63
N VAL A 36 0.86 -5.78 0.07
CA VAL A 36 0.63 -4.34 0.29
C VAL A 36 0.24 -4.09 1.74
N TYR A 37 0.44 -2.86 2.19
CA TYR A 37 -0.03 -2.41 3.50
C TYR A 37 -1.05 -1.28 3.34
N VAL A 38 -2.07 -1.31 4.19
CA VAL A 38 -2.95 -0.16 4.43
C VAL A 38 -2.44 0.55 5.68
N ASN A 39 -2.06 1.81 5.55
CA ASN A 39 -1.62 2.65 6.65
C ASN A 39 -2.84 3.26 7.37
N ARG A 40 -3.14 2.78 8.58
CA ARG A 40 -4.30 3.20 9.39
C ARG A 40 -4.14 4.62 9.93
N ASP A 41 -2.92 5.09 10.10
CA ASP A 41 -2.63 6.44 10.60
C ASP A 41 -2.92 7.52 9.53
N ALA A 42 -3.10 7.13 8.26
CA ALA A 42 -3.43 8.03 7.15
C ALA A 42 -4.89 8.50 7.20
N ARG A 43 -5.27 9.25 8.25
CA ARG A 43 -6.65 9.74 8.44
C ARG A 43 -7.19 10.56 7.26
N MET A 44 -6.30 11.26 6.55
CA MET A 44 -6.63 12.03 5.35
C MET A 44 -6.49 11.25 4.04
N GLY A 45 -6.14 9.97 4.07
CA GLY A 45 -6.12 9.07 2.91
C GLY A 45 -4.94 9.19 1.93
N ARG A 46 -4.18 10.28 2.00
CA ARG A 46 -3.10 10.59 1.03
C ARG A 46 -1.97 9.54 1.01
N THR A 47 -1.76 8.81 2.10
CA THR A 47 -0.72 7.78 2.24
C THR A 47 -1.32 6.44 2.69
N ALA A 48 -2.60 6.19 2.37
CA ALA A 48 -3.33 5.05 2.89
C ALA A 48 -2.91 3.71 2.28
N LEU A 49 -2.46 3.68 1.03
CA LEU A 49 -1.90 2.48 0.40
C LEU A 49 -0.38 2.55 0.43
N ILE A 50 0.29 1.48 0.86
CA ILE A 50 1.74 1.36 0.79
C ILE A 50 2.07 0.11 -0.03
N ILE A 51 2.85 0.29 -1.09
CA ILE A 51 3.28 -0.80 -1.98
C ILE A 51 4.74 -1.18 -1.72
N HIS A 52 5.10 -2.39 -2.15
CA HIS A 52 6.46 -2.90 -2.05
C HIS A 52 7.43 -2.06 -2.92
N PRO A 53 8.62 -1.69 -2.44
CA PRO A 53 9.56 -0.83 -3.19
C PRO A 53 10.00 -1.36 -4.55
N THR A 54 10.03 -2.68 -4.75
CA THR A 54 10.36 -3.28 -6.07
C THR A 54 9.36 -2.94 -7.16
N LEU A 55 8.17 -2.48 -6.81
CA LEU A 55 7.12 -2.08 -7.74
C LEU A 55 7.22 -0.61 -8.16
N ARG A 56 8.21 0.15 -7.67
CA ARG A 56 8.36 1.60 -7.88
C ARG A 56 8.19 2.01 -9.34
N GLU A 57 9.01 1.45 -10.21
CA GLU A 57 9.08 1.86 -11.62
C GLU A 57 7.73 1.64 -12.32
N ARG A 58 7.13 0.46 -12.13
CA ARG A 58 5.81 0.14 -12.68
C ARG A 58 4.73 1.04 -12.09
N SER A 59 4.74 1.25 -10.77
CA SER A 59 3.73 2.07 -10.09
C SER A 59 3.75 3.53 -10.52
N GLN A 60 4.93 4.10 -10.81
CA GLN A 60 5.09 5.50 -11.15
C GLN A 60 4.43 5.86 -12.48
N SER A 61 4.38 4.90 -13.41
CA SER A 61 3.63 5.03 -14.66
C SER A 61 2.10 5.08 -14.47
N LEU A 62 1.58 4.58 -13.34
CA LEU A 62 0.15 4.43 -13.06
C LEU A 62 -0.39 5.51 -12.12
N ALA A 63 0.38 5.89 -11.10
CA ALA A 63 0.03 6.95 -10.16
C ALA A 63 1.27 7.53 -9.48
N GLU A 64 1.27 8.85 -9.28
CA GLU A 64 2.33 9.54 -8.53
C GLU A 64 2.28 9.13 -7.04
N PRO A 65 3.41 8.75 -6.43
CA PRO A 65 3.48 8.51 -5.00
C PRO A 65 3.30 9.80 -4.18
N ALA A 66 2.80 9.66 -2.96
CA ALA A 66 2.61 10.78 -2.04
C ALA A 66 3.93 11.33 -1.46
N SER A 67 4.94 10.46 -1.36
CA SER A 67 6.34 10.73 -1.03
C SER A 67 7.20 9.56 -1.54
N GLU A 68 8.52 9.74 -1.63
CA GLU A 68 9.42 8.70 -2.16
C GLU A 68 9.43 7.42 -1.33
N MET A 69 9.30 7.56 -0.02
CA MET A 69 9.27 6.45 0.92
C MET A 69 8.49 6.81 2.18
N LYS A 70 8.04 5.77 2.89
CA LYS A 70 7.52 5.83 4.25
C LYS A 70 8.08 4.65 5.04
N THR A 71 8.71 4.94 6.17
CA THR A 71 9.18 3.91 7.11
C THR A 71 8.08 3.51 8.09
N CYS A 72 8.11 2.25 8.53
CA CYS A 72 7.34 1.70 9.64
C CYS A 72 7.96 0.38 10.09
N ASP A 73 8.04 0.19 11.41
CA ASP A 73 8.34 -1.08 12.06
C ASP A 73 7.35 -2.22 11.73
N HIS A 74 6.11 -1.92 11.36
CA HIS A 74 5.11 -2.96 11.06
C HIS A 74 5.12 -3.47 9.62
N TYR A 75 5.93 -2.90 8.71
CA TYR A 75 5.99 -3.35 7.31
C TYR A 75 6.93 -4.55 7.12
N GLN A 76 6.79 -5.58 7.95
CA GLN A 76 7.72 -6.72 8.07
C GLN A 76 7.96 -7.51 6.77
N GLN A 77 7.05 -7.41 5.81
CA GLN A 77 7.17 -8.05 4.48
C GLN A 77 7.93 -7.20 3.46
N PHE A 78 8.30 -5.97 3.81
CA PHE A 78 9.03 -5.04 2.95
C PHE A 78 10.52 -5.01 3.34
N PRO A 79 11.43 -4.52 2.49
CA PRO A 79 12.85 -4.43 2.85
C PRO A 79 13.11 -3.48 4.03
N LEU A 80 14.15 -3.81 4.79
CA LEU A 80 14.68 -2.95 5.86
C LEU A 80 15.33 -1.69 5.29
N TYR A 81 15.12 -0.57 5.95
CA TYR A 81 15.79 0.69 5.63
C TYR A 81 17.11 0.80 6.39
N LEU A 82 18.21 0.38 5.74
CA LEU A 82 19.53 0.28 6.38
C LEU A 82 20.25 1.62 6.60
N ALA A 83 19.75 2.71 6.01
CA ALA A 83 20.36 4.04 6.14
C ALA A 83 19.83 4.85 7.34
N GLY A 84 18.84 4.32 8.07
CA GLY A 84 18.28 4.95 9.28
C GLY A 84 18.95 4.47 10.57
N GLU A 85 18.70 5.19 11.67
CA GLU A 85 19.12 4.79 13.03
C GLU A 85 18.23 3.67 13.61
N THR A 86 17.05 3.46 13.03
CA THR A 86 16.02 2.52 13.47
C THR A 86 15.90 1.35 12.50
N HIS A 87 15.63 0.14 13.03
CA HIS A 87 15.38 -1.06 12.23
C HIS A 87 13.95 -1.07 11.68
N GLU A 88 13.60 -0.05 10.89
CA GLU A 88 12.30 0.07 10.25
C GLU A 88 12.33 -0.47 8.83
N HIS A 89 11.17 -0.93 8.37
CA HIS A 89 10.96 -1.32 6.99
C HIS A 89 10.40 -0.14 6.21
N TYR A 90 10.57 -0.11 4.89
CA TYR A 90 10.08 1.00 4.07
C TYR A 90 9.23 0.54 2.90
N GLY A 91 8.24 1.35 2.55
CA GLY A 91 7.39 1.17 1.38
C GLY A 91 7.10 2.50 0.70
N ILE A 92 6.40 2.43 -0.44
CA ILE A 92 6.07 3.61 -1.24
C ILE A 92 4.61 3.97 -0.99
N PRO A 93 4.32 5.15 -0.41
CA PRO A 93 2.96 5.55 -0.10
C PRO A 93 2.23 6.12 -1.31
N HIS A 94 0.99 5.68 -1.50
CA HIS A 94 0.04 6.21 -2.46
C HIS A 94 -1.28 6.58 -1.78
N GLY A 95 -1.99 7.51 -2.41
CA GLY A 95 -3.33 7.92 -2.02
C GLY A 95 -4.18 8.11 -3.27
N PHE A 96 -5.44 7.67 -3.21
CA PHE A 96 -6.36 7.76 -4.33
C PHE A 96 -7.59 8.58 -3.94
N SER A 97 -8.11 9.37 -4.87
CA SER A 97 -9.30 10.20 -4.66
C SER A 97 -10.62 9.49 -4.96
N SER A 98 -10.57 8.32 -5.61
CA SER A 98 -11.76 7.52 -5.93
C SER A 98 -11.45 6.02 -5.92
N ARG A 99 -12.48 5.20 -5.66
CA ARG A 99 -12.37 3.72 -5.69
C ARG A 99 -12.00 3.20 -7.06
N ILE A 100 -12.56 3.79 -8.11
CA ILE A 100 -12.29 3.42 -9.51
C ILE A 100 -10.80 3.64 -9.85
N ALA A 101 -10.21 4.75 -9.40
CA ALA A 101 -8.78 5.01 -9.62
C ALA A 101 -7.90 3.98 -8.90
N LEU A 102 -8.25 3.62 -7.66
CA LEU A 102 -7.55 2.57 -6.92
C LEU A 102 -7.72 1.20 -7.60
N GLU A 103 -8.92 0.82 -8.01
CA GLU A 103 -9.17 -0.45 -8.73
C GLU A 103 -8.34 -0.54 -10.01
N ARG A 104 -8.36 0.50 -10.85
CA ARG A 104 -7.53 0.56 -12.07
C ARG A 104 -6.04 0.47 -11.78
N TYR A 105 -5.59 1.15 -10.72
CA TYR A 105 -4.20 1.09 -10.30
C TYR A 105 -3.81 -0.33 -9.85
N LEU A 106 -4.64 -1.00 -9.05
CA LEU A 106 -4.40 -2.38 -8.62
C LEU A 106 -4.38 -3.35 -9.81
N THR A 107 -5.31 -3.22 -10.75
CA THR A 107 -5.32 -4.02 -11.98
C THR A 107 -4.08 -3.76 -12.83
N GLY A 108 -3.68 -2.50 -13.02
CA GLY A 108 -2.49 -2.16 -13.81
C GLY A 108 -1.18 -2.63 -13.16
N LEU A 109 -1.11 -2.60 -11.83
CA LEU A 109 0.09 -2.96 -11.07
C LEU A 109 0.23 -4.46 -10.88
N PHE A 110 -0.86 -5.15 -10.55
CA PHE A 110 -0.85 -6.55 -10.12
C PHE A 110 -1.57 -7.51 -11.06
N GLY A 111 -2.23 -7.01 -12.10
CA GLY A 111 -3.10 -7.79 -12.98
C GLY A 111 -4.54 -7.92 -12.46
N GLU A 112 -5.42 -8.50 -13.27
CA GLU A 112 -6.78 -8.86 -12.86
C GLU A 112 -6.74 -9.97 -11.80
N SER A 113 -7.69 -9.95 -10.87
CA SER A 113 -7.94 -11.08 -9.98
C SER A 113 -8.71 -12.13 -10.77
N GLU A 114 -8.18 -13.36 -10.84
CA GLU A 114 -8.87 -14.52 -11.43
C GLU A 114 -10.16 -14.89 -10.67
#